data_AF-A0A0N7KEX0-F1
#
_entry.id   AF-A0A0N7KEX0-F1
#
_cell.length_a   1.000
_cell.length_b   1.000
_cell.length_c   1.000
_cell.angle_alpha   90.00
_cell.angle_beta   90.00
_cell.angle_gamma   90.00
#
_symmetry.space_group_name_H-M   'P 1'
#
loop_
_entity.id
_entity.type
_entity.pdbx_description
1 polymer ?
#
loop_
_entity_poly.entity_id
_entity_poly.type
_entity_poly.pdbx_seq_one_letter_code
_entity_poly.pdbx_strand_id
1 'polypeptide(L)'
;MLDICLCQAHLSLLPNSSRASHRKKTIQVEHRRECLSAVENVFGNDMSTHGDFIVINFFALEGWHLAELFQVKCIIAAPYFVPYSAPASFERQFKQSLPLLYKYFQEAPLNMVCWTDITHWMWALFMESWGSWRNDSLNLSPIPFTDPVTNLPLWYMREESPLLLYGFSKEIVECPAWVFLEIQKHF
;
A
#
# COMPACT_ATOMS: atom_id res chain seq x y z
N MET A 1 -17.01 4.02 -6.28
CA MET A 1 -16.45 3.59 -4.97
C MET A 1 -16.28 2.08 -5.05
N LEU A 2 -15.05 1.62 -5.23
CA LEU A 2 -14.72 0.21 -5.39
C LEU A 2 -14.41 -0.35 -4.00
N ASP A 3 -15.26 -1.25 -3.48
CA ASP A 3 -14.97 -2.09 -2.32
C ASP A 3 -13.99 -3.18 -2.76
N ILE A 4 -12.71 -2.82 -2.90
CA ILE A 4 -11.64 -3.78 -3.19
C ILE A 4 -11.08 -4.29 -1.85
N CYS A 5 -11.15 -5.61 -1.68
CA CYS A 5 -10.42 -6.43 -0.70
C CYS A 5 -10.93 -6.49 0.75
N LEU A 6 -11.90 -7.39 0.99
CA LEU A 6 -12.07 -8.10 2.27
C LEU A 6 -11.20 -9.38 2.37
N CYS A 7 -10.51 -9.81 1.31
CA CYS A 7 -9.95 -11.17 1.26
C CYS A 7 -8.62 -11.36 2.01
N GLN A 8 -7.77 -10.34 2.18
CA GLN A 8 -6.43 -10.57 2.73
C GLN A 8 -6.45 -11.04 4.20
N ALA A 9 -7.48 -10.64 4.98
CA ALA A 9 -7.65 -11.08 6.37
C ALA A 9 -7.92 -12.59 6.51
N HIS A 10 -8.49 -13.26 5.51
CA HIS A 10 -8.80 -14.68 5.59
C HIS A 10 -7.58 -15.58 5.31
N LEU A 11 -6.62 -15.09 4.52
CA LEU A 11 -5.41 -15.84 4.13
C LEU A 11 -4.37 -15.96 5.26
N SER A 12 -4.29 -14.96 6.14
CA SER A 12 -3.39 -14.96 7.30
C SER A 12 -3.73 -16.04 8.34
N LEU A 13 -4.97 -16.56 8.33
CA LEU A 13 -5.46 -17.60 9.24
C LEU A 13 -5.18 -19.04 8.77
N LEU A 14 -4.72 -19.26 7.54
CA LEU A 14 -4.45 -20.60 7.04
C LEU A 14 -3.18 -21.19 7.71
N PRO A 15 -3.16 -22.48 8.10
CA PRO A 15 -2.04 -23.09 8.82
C PRO A 15 -0.74 -23.15 7.98
N ASN A 16 0.43 -23.19 8.65
CA ASN A 16 1.74 -23.25 7.99
C ASN A 16 2.18 -24.70 7.69
N SER A 17 1.46 -25.38 6.79
CA SER A 17 1.93 -26.63 6.16
C SER A 17 2.39 -26.37 4.73
N SER A 18 3.25 -27.23 4.15
CA SER A 18 3.72 -27.05 2.76
C SER A 18 2.56 -26.99 1.75
N ARG A 19 1.54 -27.85 1.92
CA ARG A 19 0.31 -27.81 1.11
C ARG A 19 -0.48 -26.52 1.32
N ALA A 20 -0.61 -26.07 2.57
CA ALA A 20 -1.32 -24.82 2.86
C ALA A 20 -0.57 -23.60 2.32
N SER A 21 0.77 -23.61 2.29
CA SER A 21 1.58 -22.56 1.66
C SER A 21 1.34 -22.46 0.16
N HIS A 22 1.32 -23.59 -0.56
CA HIS A 22 0.99 -23.60 -1.99
C HIS A 22 -0.45 -23.10 -2.23
N ARG A 23 -1.41 -23.57 -1.43
CA ARG A 23 -2.80 -23.12 -1.52
C ARG A 23 -2.95 -21.62 -1.24
N LYS A 24 -2.24 -21.08 -0.23
CA LYS A 24 -2.17 -19.64 0.06
C LYS A 24 -1.69 -18.86 -1.15
N LYS A 25 -0.59 -19.31 -1.79
CA LYS A 25 -0.04 -18.67 -3.00
C LYS A 25 -1.04 -18.68 -4.15
N THR A 26 -1.69 -19.81 -4.42
CA THR A 26 -2.70 -19.91 -5.49
C THR A 26 -3.87 -18.95 -5.23
N ILE A 27 -4.42 -18.94 -4.01
CA ILE A 27 -5.51 -18.03 -3.66
C ILE A 27 -5.08 -16.57 -3.79
N GLN A 28 -3.85 -16.21 -3.39
CA GLN A 28 -3.31 -14.86 -3.53
C GLN A 28 -3.20 -14.44 -5.01
N VAL A 29 -2.73 -15.34 -5.88
CA VAL A 29 -2.61 -15.06 -7.33
C VAL A 29 -3.99 -14.83 -7.94
N GLU A 30 -4.96 -15.71 -7.66
CA GLU A 30 -6.31 -15.54 -8.20
C GLU A 30 -6.99 -14.28 -7.66
N HIS A 31 -6.83 -14.00 -6.37
CA HIS A 31 -7.38 -12.80 -5.76
C HIS A 31 -6.82 -11.51 -6.39
N ARG A 32 -5.50 -11.46 -6.62
CA ARG A 32 -4.85 -10.31 -7.30
C ARG A 32 -5.37 -10.14 -8.73
N ARG A 33 -5.60 -11.24 -9.44
CA ARG A 33 -6.20 -11.23 -10.79
C ARG A 33 -7.65 -10.71 -10.76
N GLU A 34 -8.46 -11.13 -9.78
CA GLU A 34 -9.82 -10.62 -9.59
C GLU A 34 -9.81 -9.11 -9.29
N CYS A 35 -8.89 -8.64 -8.44
CA CYS A 35 -8.74 -7.22 -8.13
C CYS A 35 -8.38 -6.39 -9.37
N LEU A 36 -7.38 -6.85 -10.15
CA LEU A 36 -6.99 -6.18 -11.39
C LEU A 36 -8.16 -6.10 -12.36
N SER A 37 -8.85 -7.21 -12.61
CA SER A 37 -10.02 -7.23 -13.51
C SER A 37 -11.16 -6.33 -13.02
N ALA A 38 -11.41 -6.26 -11.72
CA ALA A 38 -12.41 -5.37 -11.14
C ALA A 38 -12.06 -3.89 -11.38
N VAL A 39 -10.79 -3.51 -11.23
CA VAL A 39 -10.32 -2.15 -11.47
C VAL A 39 -10.33 -1.81 -12.96
N GLU A 40 -9.88 -2.72 -13.83
CA GLU A 40 -9.96 -2.58 -15.29
C GLU A 40 -11.40 -2.37 -15.77
N ASN A 41 -12.37 -3.09 -15.18
CA ASN A 41 -13.78 -2.92 -15.53
C ASN A 41 -14.35 -1.56 -15.11
N VAL A 42 -13.78 -0.89 -14.11
CA VAL A 42 -14.26 0.41 -13.63
C VAL A 42 -13.60 1.58 -14.36
N PHE A 43 -12.28 1.54 -14.55
CA PHE A 43 -11.58 2.59 -15.30
C PHE A 43 -11.67 2.40 -16.82
N GLY A 44 -11.96 1.19 -17.29
CA GLY A 44 -12.10 0.89 -18.71
C GLY A 44 -10.79 1.06 -19.49
N ASN A 45 -10.92 1.23 -20.80
CA ASN A 45 -9.83 1.63 -21.70
C ASN A 45 -9.62 3.15 -21.75
N ASP A 46 -10.52 3.91 -21.13
CA ASP A 46 -10.46 5.36 -21.12
C ASP A 46 -9.48 5.80 -20.04
N MET A 47 -8.60 6.75 -20.38
CA MET A 47 -7.62 7.27 -19.43
C MET A 47 -8.36 7.80 -18.20
N SER A 48 -7.93 7.36 -17.01
CA SER A 48 -8.44 7.83 -15.73
C SER A 48 -8.58 9.35 -15.74
N THR A 49 -9.73 9.82 -15.28
CA THR A 49 -10.02 11.25 -15.29
C THR A 49 -9.33 11.93 -14.10
N HIS A 50 -8.95 13.19 -14.28
CA HIS A 50 -8.37 13.98 -13.21
C HIS A 50 -9.36 14.09 -12.03
N GLY A 51 -9.13 13.33 -10.97
CA GLY A 51 -9.97 13.28 -9.77
C GLY A 51 -10.40 11.87 -9.36
N ASP A 52 -10.12 10.86 -10.18
CA ASP A 52 -10.37 9.46 -9.83
C ASP A 52 -9.48 8.99 -8.68
N PHE A 53 -10.01 8.08 -7.86
CA PHE A 53 -9.30 7.50 -6.73
C PHE A 53 -9.74 6.07 -6.40
N ILE A 54 -8.84 5.31 -5.80
CA ILE A 54 -9.10 4.00 -5.20
C ILE A 54 -9.10 4.15 -3.68
N VAL A 55 -10.13 3.64 -3.01
CA VAL A 55 -10.18 3.56 -1.54
C VAL A 55 -9.84 2.14 -1.11
N ILE A 56 -8.88 1.99 -0.21
CA ILE A 56 -8.49 0.70 0.35
C ILE A 56 -8.47 0.72 1.88
N ASN A 57 -8.58 -0.44 2.51
CA ASN A 57 -8.16 -0.62 3.90
C ASN A 57 -6.63 -0.87 3.97
N PHE A 58 -6.00 -0.74 5.14
CA PHE A 58 -4.57 -1.04 5.36
C PHE A 58 -4.18 -2.47 4.98
N PHE A 59 -5.13 -3.40 4.94
CA PHE A 59 -4.91 -4.80 4.57
C PHE A 59 -5.19 -5.10 3.10
N ALA A 60 -5.46 -4.09 2.26
CA ALA A 60 -5.86 -4.25 0.87
C ALA A 60 -4.78 -3.65 -0.06
N LEU A 61 -3.52 -4.05 0.16
CA LEU A 61 -2.36 -3.40 -0.44
C LEU A 61 -2.27 -3.59 -1.96
N GLU A 62 -2.97 -4.59 -2.52
CA GLU A 62 -3.17 -4.73 -3.95
C GLU A 62 -3.68 -3.43 -4.57
N GLY A 63 -4.62 -2.74 -3.90
CA GLY A 63 -5.21 -1.53 -4.43
C GLY A 63 -4.25 -0.33 -4.44
N TRP A 64 -3.19 -0.32 -3.64
CA TRP A 64 -2.11 0.67 -3.78
C TRP A 64 -1.36 0.48 -5.10
N HIS A 65 -0.97 -0.76 -5.40
CA HIS A 65 -0.27 -1.08 -6.64
C HIS A 65 -1.14 -0.85 -7.87
N LEU A 66 -2.46 -1.08 -7.76
CA LEU A 66 -3.42 -0.75 -8.82
C LEU A 66 -3.60 0.76 -8.96
N ALA A 67 -3.61 1.54 -7.86
CA ALA A 67 -3.68 2.99 -7.95
C ALA A 67 -2.49 3.58 -8.73
N GLU A 68 -1.29 3.04 -8.49
CA GLU A 68 -0.08 3.38 -9.26
C GLU A 68 -0.22 3.01 -10.75
N LEU A 69 -0.73 1.80 -11.06
CA LEU A 69 -0.92 1.36 -12.45
C LEU A 69 -1.87 2.27 -13.23
N PHE A 70 -2.99 2.66 -12.61
CA PHE A 70 -4.02 3.50 -13.22
C PHE A 70 -3.76 5.00 -13.04
N GLN A 71 -2.66 5.38 -12.38
CA GLN A 71 -2.27 6.77 -12.12
C GLN A 71 -3.38 7.58 -11.42
N VAL A 72 -4.05 6.96 -10.45
CA VAL A 72 -5.13 7.55 -9.65
C VAL A 72 -4.72 7.69 -8.20
N LYS A 73 -5.37 8.59 -7.45
CA LYS A 73 -5.06 8.75 -6.02
C LYS A 73 -5.46 7.50 -5.24
N CYS A 74 -4.68 7.15 -4.23
CA CYS A 74 -5.04 6.11 -3.27
C CYS A 74 -5.44 6.76 -1.93
N ILE A 75 -6.60 6.37 -1.40
CA ILE A 75 -7.11 6.81 -0.10
C ILE A 75 -7.17 5.59 0.81
N ILE A 76 -6.70 5.73 2.04
CA ILE A 76 -6.81 4.66 3.03
C ILE A 76 -8.01 4.94 3.93
N ALA A 77 -8.94 3.99 4.01
CA ALA A 77 -10.08 4.02 4.92
C ALA A 77 -10.03 2.82 5.86
N ALA A 78 -9.89 3.05 7.15
CA ALA A 78 -9.77 1.99 8.14
C ALA A 78 -10.69 2.23 9.36
N PRO A 79 -11.37 1.19 9.87
CA PRO A 79 -12.21 1.32 11.05
C PRO A 79 -11.42 1.44 12.36
N TYR A 80 -10.09 1.26 12.32
CA TYR A 80 -9.21 1.34 13.48
C TYR A 80 -7.79 1.73 13.08
N PHE A 81 -7.00 2.16 14.07
CA PHE A 81 -5.57 2.44 13.92
C PHE A 81 -4.78 1.14 13.72
N VAL A 82 -3.75 1.15 12.87
CA VAL A 82 -2.89 -0.02 12.63
C VAL A 82 -2.19 -0.41 13.93
N PRO A 83 -2.51 -1.55 14.58
CA PRO A 83 -2.00 -1.84 15.93
C PRO A 83 -0.58 -2.43 15.91
N TYR A 84 0.17 -2.24 14.81
CA TYR A 84 1.54 -2.73 14.65
C TYR A 84 2.36 -1.73 13.84
N SER A 85 3.54 -1.42 14.35
CA SER A 85 4.58 -0.71 13.61
C SER A 85 5.33 -1.66 12.69
N ALA A 86 6.14 -1.09 11.79
CA ALA A 86 7.16 -1.86 11.09
C ALA A 86 8.02 -2.69 12.08
N PRO A 87 8.51 -3.88 11.68
CA PRO A 87 9.44 -4.66 12.50
C PRO A 87 10.66 -3.83 12.91
N ALA A 88 11.20 -4.03 14.11
CA ALA A 88 12.34 -3.24 14.62
C ALA A 88 13.59 -3.30 13.71
N SER A 89 13.77 -4.38 12.94
CA SER A 89 14.88 -4.52 11.98
C SER A 89 14.62 -3.85 10.63
N PHE A 90 13.39 -3.44 10.35
CA PHE A 90 12.95 -2.99 9.02
C PHE A 90 13.77 -1.80 8.53
N GLU A 91 13.89 -0.73 9.33
CA GLU A 91 14.66 0.45 8.93
C GLU A 91 16.12 0.12 8.59
N ARG A 92 16.77 -0.68 9.46
CA ARG A 92 18.17 -1.08 9.24
C ARG A 92 18.32 -1.88 7.95
N GLN A 93 17.43 -2.84 7.71
CA GLN A 93 17.44 -3.66 6.50
C GLN A 93 17.12 -2.84 5.26
N PHE A 94 16.12 -1.96 5.33
CA PHE A 94 15.73 -1.07 4.24
C PHE A 94 16.86 -0.14 3.83
N LYS A 95 17.52 0.51 4.80
CA LYS A 95 18.67 1.38 4.56
C LYS A 95 19.87 0.64 3.95
N GLN A 96 20.09 -0.61 4.35
CA GLN A 96 21.16 -1.45 3.80
C GLN A 96 20.87 -1.89 2.36
N SER A 97 19.64 -2.35 2.09
CA SER A 97 19.25 -2.90 0.80
C SER A 97 18.93 -1.83 -0.25
N LEU A 98 18.31 -0.71 0.17
CA LEU A 98 17.77 0.34 -0.70
C LEU A 98 18.20 1.75 -0.22
N PRO A 99 19.52 2.04 -0.14
CA PRO A 99 20.02 3.28 0.47
C PRO A 99 19.53 4.56 -0.23
N LEU A 100 19.43 4.54 -1.57
CA LEU A 100 18.94 5.68 -2.33
C LEU A 100 17.45 5.93 -2.11
N LEU A 101 16.66 4.85 -1.98
CA LEU A 101 15.23 4.97 -1.72
C LEU A 101 14.96 5.39 -0.28
N TYR A 102 15.78 4.95 0.67
CA TYR A 102 15.76 5.46 2.04
C TYR A 102 16.01 6.96 2.07
N LYS A 103 17.04 7.44 1.34
CA LYS A 103 17.32 8.88 1.19
C LYS A 103 16.13 9.61 0.55
N TYR A 104 15.52 9.03 -0.49
CA TYR A 104 14.34 9.58 -1.14
C TYR A 104 13.19 9.85 -0.17
N PHE A 105 12.90 8.94 0.76
CA PHE A 105 11.84 9.12 1.77
C PHE A 105 12.22 10.06 2.91
N GLN A 106 13.51 10.13 3.28
CA GLN A 106 14.02 11.07 4.29
C GLN A 106 13.98 12.52 3.78
N GLU A 107 14.25 12.73 2.50
CA GLU A 107 14.27 14.06 1.85
C GLU A 107 12.93 14.43 1.19
N ALA A 108 11.84 13.74 1.55
CA ALA A 108 10.53 14.03 1.01
C ALA A 108 10.07 15.45 1.41
N PRO A 109 9.62 16.28 0.44
CA PRO A 109 8.94 17.54 0.74
C PRO A 109 7.66 17.33 1.54
N LEU A 110 7.12 18.41 2.08
CA LEU A 110 5.82 18.40 2.74
C LEU A 110 4.73 17.83 1.82
N ASN A 111 3.83 17.01 2.37
CA ASN A 111 2.72 16.34 1.68
C ASN A 111 3.12 15.26 0.67
N MET A 112 4.39 14.91 0.55
CA MET A 112 4.86 13.79 -0.26
C MET A 112 5.15 12.59 0.62
N VAL A 113 5.00 11.38 0.06
CA VAL A 113 5.29 10.13 0.78
C VAL A 113 6.69 10.20 1.41
N CYS A 114 6.72 10.16 2.74
CA CYS A 114 7.92 10.33 3.55
C CYS A 114 8.22 9.10 4.39
N TRP A 115 9.35 9.10 5.10
CA TRP A 115 9.74 7.97 5.94
C TRP A 115 8.72 7.65 7.04
N THR A 116 8.02 8.67 7.56
CA THR A 116 6.94 8.47 8.54
C THR A 116 5.80 7.64 7.96
N ASP A 117 5.37 7.91 6.72
CA ASP A 117 4.35 7.11 6.02
C ASP A 117 4.81 5.65 5.86
N ILE A 118 6.09 5.45 5.51
CA ILE A 118 6.70 4.12 5.41
C ILE A 118 6.62 3.37 6.73
N THR A 119 7.11 3.96 7.82
CA THR A 119 7.13 3.29 9.13
C THR A 119 5.75 3.09 9.74
N HIS A 120 4.79 3.95 9.40
CA HIS A 120 3.43 3.88 9.92
C HIS A 120 2.66 2.69 9.33
N TRP A 121 2.64 2.54 8.00
CA TRP A 121 1.86 1.47 7.38
C TRP A 121 2.42 0.97 6.04
N MET A 122 3.13 1.81 5.27
CA MET A 122 3.56 1.44 3.91
C MET A 122 4.73 0.46 3.88
N TRP A 123 5.38 0.18 5.02
CA TRP A 123 6.46 -0.81 5.12
C TRP A 123 6.06 -2.17 4.56
N ALA A 124 4.77 -2.54 4.65
CA ALA A 124 4.23 -3.78 4.13
C ALA A 124 4.27 -3.89 2.59
N LEU A 125 4.36 -2.77 1.86
CA LEU A 125 4.55 -2.73 0.41
C LEU A 125 5.95 -3.23 0.00
N PHE A 126 6.92 -3.21 0.91
CA PHE A 126 8.30 -3.63 0.66
C PHE A 126 8.61 -5.05 1.12
N MET A 127 7.58 -5.82 1.49
CA MET A 127 7.73 -7.23 1.78
C MET A 127 7.88 -8.04 0.48
N GLU A 128 8.63 -9.15 0.55
CA GLU A 128 9.13 -9.93 -0.60
C GLU A 128 8.06 -10.54 -1.55
N SER A 129 6.76 -10.36 -1.29
CA SER A 129 5.67 -11.01 -2.03
C SER A 129 5.07 -10.18 -3.18
N TRP A 130 5.45 -8.91 -3.33
CA TRP A 130 4.86 -8.01 -4.33
C TRP A 130 5.68 -7.89 -5.61
N GLY A 131 7.01 -7.97 -5.52
CA GLY A 131 7.90 -7.61 -6.63
C GLY A 131 7.66 -8.39 -7.93
N SER A 132 7.50 -9.71 -7.84
CA SER A 132 7.20 -10.52 -9.03
C SER A 132 5.84 -10.17 -9.63
N TRP A 133 4.80 -9.96 -8.81
CA TRP A 133 3.48 -9.59 -9.31
C TRP A 133 3.48 -8.22 -9.99
N ARG A 134 4.16 -7.23 -9.40
CA ARG A 134 4.30 -5.88 -9.98
C ARG A 134 4.98 -5.93 -11.35
N ASN A 135 6.08 -6.66 -11.45
CA ASN A 135 6.83 -6.79 -12.69
C ASN A 135 6.09 -7.63 -13.73
N ASP A 136 5.70 -8.85 -13.37
CA ASP A 136 5.23 -9.86 -14.33
C ASP A 136 3.78 -9.62 -14.76
N SER A 137 2.95 -9.01 -13.92
CA SER A 137 1.51 -8.83 -14.18
C SER A 137 1.08 -7.38 -14.39
N LEU A 138 1.75 -6.40 -13.77
CA LEU A 138 1.36 -4.99 -13.86
C LEU A 138 2.32 -4.15 -14.73
N ASN A 139 3.45 -4.72 -15.16
CA ASN A 139 4.52 -3.98 -15.86
C ASN A 139 5.01 -2.74 -15.10
N LEU A 140 4.97 -2.80 -13.76
CA LEU A 140 5.50 -1.79 -12.85
C LEU A 140 6.87 -2.22 -12.32
N SER A 141 7.65 -1.29 -11.78
CA SER A 141 8.91 -1.65 -11.11
C SER A 141 8.64 -2.63 -9.97
N PRO A 142 9.44 -3.70 -9.81
CA PRO A 142 9.29 -4.65 -8.70
C PRO A 142 9.43 -3.97 -7.33
N ILE A 143 10.09 -2.82 -7.25
CA ILE A 143 10.24 -2.03 -6.02
C ILE A 143 9.37 -0.76 -6.16
N PRO A 144 8.39 -0.53 -5.26
CA PRO A 144 7.60 0.69 -5.28
C PRO A 144 8.45 1.97 -5.31
N PHE A 145 7.96 3.02 -5.98
CA PHE A 145 8.61 4.34 -6.12
C PHE A 145 9.94 4.36 -6.88
N THR A 146 10.23 3.32 -7.65
CA THR A 146 11.43 3.25 -8.49
C THR A 146 11.07 3.11 -9.96
N ASP A 147 11.97 3.59 -10.81
CA ASP A 147 11.86 3.44 -12.25
C ASP A 147 12.08 1.97 -12.67
N PRO A 148 11.20 1.39 -13.52
CA PRO A 148 11.27 -0.03 -13.89
C PRO A 148 12.52 -0.41 -14.70
N VAL A 149 13.21 0.55 -15.31
CA VAL A 149 14.42 0.29 -16.11
C VAL A 149 15.68 0.38 -15.26
N THR A 150 15.77 1.40 -14.40
CA THR A 150 16.99 1.72 -13.65
C THR A 150 16.97 1.24 -12.20
N ASN A 151 15.79 0.91 -11.65
CA ASN A 151 15.54 0.65 -10.22
C ASN A 151 15.98 1.81 -9.31
N LEU A 152 16.10 3.02 -9.85
CA LEU A 152 16.42 4.22 -9.09
C LEU A 152 15.12 4.91 -8.63
N PRO A 153 15.13 5.62 -7.48
CA PRO A 153 13.96 6.35 -7.03
C PRO A 153 13.49 7.40 -8.05
N LEU A 154 12.18 7.54 -8.21
CA LEU A 154 11.55 8.52 -9.11
C LEU A 154 11.55 9.94 -8.53
N TRP A 155 12.74 10.55 -8.39
CA TRP A 155 12.90 11.86 -7.75
C TRP A 155 12.06 13.00 -8.36
N TYR A 156 11.75 12.90 -9.66
CA TYR A 156 11.01 13.91 -10.41
C TYR A 156 9.48 13.68 -10.41
N MET A 157 9.01 12.51 -9.98
CA MET A 157 7.59 12.15 -9.85
C MET A 157 7.35 11.59 -8.45
N ARG A 158 7.27 12.49 -7.47
CA ARG A 158 6.95 12.10 -6.09
C ARG A 158 5.46 11.91 -5.94
N GLU A 159 5.08 10.81 -5.29
CA GLU A 159 3.70 10.55 -4.90
C GLU A 159 3.31 11.39 -3.67
N GLU A 160 2.09 11.91 -3.69
CA GLU A 160 1.48 12.57 -2.54
C GLU A 160 1.27 11.55 -1.40
N SER A 161 1.45 11.99 -0.16
CA SER A 161 1.06 11.17 1.00
C SER A 161 -0.45 10.89 0.92
N PRO A 162 -0.87 9.63 1.05
CA PRO A 162 -2.28 9.27 0.90
C PRO A 162 -3.11 9.81 2.06
N LEU A 163 -4.35 10.20 1.75
CA LEU A 163 -5.31 10.59 2.76
C LEU A 163 -5.69 9.39 3.62
N LEU A 164 -5.46 9.48 4.94
CA LEU A 164 -5.83 8.46 5.92
C LEU A 164 -7.14 8.84 6.62
N LEU A 165 -8.20 8.08 6.36
CA LEU A 165 -9.52 8.22 6.95
C LEU A 165 -9.74 7.13 7.99
N TYR A 166 -9.72 7.52 9.26
CA TYR A 166 -10.07 6.61 10.35
C TYR A 166 -11.52 6.76 10.76
N GLY A 167 -12.29 5.67 10.65
CA GLY A 167 -13.67 5.61 11.10
C GLY A 167 -13.74 5.38 12.61
N PHE A 168 -13.69 6.46 13.40
CA PHE A 168 -13.98 6.38 14.84
C PHE A 168 -15.44 6.76 15.09
N SER A 169 -16.18 5.90 15.78
CA SER A 169 -17.44 6.27 16.42
C SER A 169 -17.25 6.16 17.93
N LYS A 170 -17.55 7.23 18.68
CA LYS A 170 -17.55 7.18 20.14
C LYS A 170 -18.47 6.09 20.72
N GLU A 171 -19.42 5.60 19.93
CA GLU A 171 -20.35 4.54 20.31
C GLU A 171 -19.79 3.13 20.11
N ILE A 172 -18.78 2.97 19.23
CA ILE A 172 -18.28 1.65 18.78
C ILE A 172 -16.79 1.45 19.10
N VAL A 173 -15.98 2.50 18.99
CA VAL A 173 -14.53 2.49 19.22
C VAL A 173 -14.13 3.81 19.88
N GLU A 174 -13.72 3.76 21.15
CA GLU A 174 -13.19 4.94 21.84
C GLU A 174 -12.01 5.53 21.07
N CYS A 175 -12.06 6.83 20.79
CA CYS A 175 -10.95 7.54 20.16
C CYS A 175 -9.79 7.63 21.15
N PRO A 176 -8.60 7.07 20.86
CA PRO A 176 -7.47 7.22 21.76
C PRO A 176 -7.00 8.69 21.74
N ALA A 177 -6.86 9.32 22.91
CA ALA A 177 -6.51 10.74 23.02
C ALA A 177 -5.19 11.13 22.31
N TRP A 178 -4.28 10.16 22.09
CA TRP A 178 -3.03 10.37 21.37
C TRP A 178 -3.19 10.45 19.84
N VAL A 179 -4.26 9.88 19.28
CA VAL A 179 -4.50 9.87 17.82
C VAL A 179 -4.77 11.27 17.27
N PHE A 180 -5.39 12.16 18.06
CA PHE A 180 -5.60 13.55 17.65
C PHE A 180 -4.29 14.34 17.52
N LEU A 181 -3.26 14.07 18.32
CA LEU A 181 -1.98 14.80 18.25
C LEU A 181 -1.18 14.47 16.99
N GLU A 182 -1.33 13.26 16.45
CA GLU A 182 -0.60 12.79 15.28
C GLU A 182 -1.31 13.14 13.97
N ILE A 183 -2.65 13.05 13.96
CA ILE A 183 -3.47 13.40 12.79
C ILE A 183 -3.55 14.92 12.55
N GLN A 184 -3.43 15.76 13.60
CA GLN A 184 -3.35 17.22 13.46
C GLN A 184 -2.13 17.72 12.67
N LYS A 185 -1.16 16.84 12.32
CA LYS A 185 -0.03 17.19 11.45
C LYS A 185 -0.30 17.02 9.95
N HIS A 186 -1.46 16.48 9.54
CA HIS A 186 -1.78 16.18 8.14
C HIS A 186 -3.13 16.77 7.67
N PHE A 187 -3.58 17.87 8.26
CA PHE A 187 -4.70 18.71 7.77
C PHE A 187 -4.22 20.11 7.39
#